data_AF-A0A4Q9PDD3-F1
#
_entry.id   AF-A0A4Q9PDD3-F1
#
_cell.length_a   1.000
_cell.length_b   1.000
_cell.length_c   1.000
_cell.angle_alpha   90.00
_cell.angle_beta   90.00
_cell.angle_gamma   90.00
#
_symmetry.space_group_name_H-M   'P 1'
#
loop_
_entity.id
_entity.type
_entity.pdbx_description
1 polymer ?
#
loop_
_entity_poly.entity_id
_entity_poly.type
_entity_poly.pdbx_seq_one_letter_code
_entity_poly.pdbx_strand_id
1 'polypeptide(L)'
;MSQYDETSTSPRPKFPKFHKKTRAPPSPTAEVESVPLPERVTASSSPTPEGQSPVNHSLLASPSRPIRPGDPIPVLKKNRFGTPPDVCGPWEGKVATIGSLNGFLVTSPTREYIPRYPREVEVIQTYEDGFWGEHEYSRHPQLYVEEMTHLACIPATPEQDEMLFDLFHPLHASRDWTEDRDIAVHGLGLIKREMRKSLARFEAISAADASTSRYGSFLIMLLRQAVDRMNYLPSVATRSIAVAAHVQRLALELEGLTTYLQVVLPRIESSEDFSHSVLDVVGGFIREGAVTQTWHRVGIPYWVLQPVSSEVAVWRVVQEDALPFWLSTRP
;
A
#
# COMPACT_ATOMS: atom_id res chain seq x y z
N MET A 1 4.30 54.71 42.58
CA MET A 1 2.84 54.65 42.41
C MET A 1 2.52 54.80 40.94
N SER A 2 2.26 53.68 40.26
CA SER A 2 1.43 53.62 39.06
C SER A 2 1.07 52.15 38.86
N GLN A 3 -0.20 51.82 39.09
CA GLN A 3 -0.78 50.49 38.92
C GLN A 3 -0.92 50.22 37.41
N TYR A 4 -0.33 49.12 36.94
CA TYR A 4 -0.67 48.55 35.63
C TYR A 4 -1.73 47.49 35.84
N ASP A 5 -2.87 47.73 35.21
CA ASP A 5 -4.08 46.91 35.23
C ASP A 5 -3.93 45.77 34.22
N GLU A 6 -3.88 44.53 34.72
CA GLU A 6 -4.00 43.31 33.93
C GLU A 6 -5.50 43.04 33.69
N THR A 7 -5.96 43.13 32.43
CA THR A 7 -7.03 42.26 31.89
C THR A 7 -7.32 42.62 30.42
N SER A 8 -6.69 41.92 29.49
CA SER A 8 -7.15 41.89 28.09
C SER A 8 -7.06 40.46 27.56
N THR A 9 -8.09 39.67 27.87
CA THR A 9 -8.30 38.37 27.25
C THR A 9 -8.87 38.58 25.85
N SER A 10 -8.05 38.34 24.83
CA SER A 10 -8.49 38.30 23.44
C SER A 10 -9.46 37.13 23.20
N PRO A 11 -10.53 37.32 22.41
CA PRO A 11 -11.48 36.25 22.12
C PRO A 11 -10.83 35.19 21.21
N ARG A 12 -10.86 33.93 21.65
CA ARG A 12 -10.43 32.78 20.82
C ARG A 12 -11.32 32.68 19.56
N PRO A 13 -10.74 32.42 18.38
CA PRO A 13 -11.53 32.19 17.18
C PRO A 13 -12.40 30.94 17.34
N LYS A 14 -13.71 31.10 17.11
CA LYS A 14 -14.67 29.99 17.09
C LYS A 14 -14.56 29.28 15.75
N PHE A 15 -14.14 28.02 15.77
CA PHE A 15 -14.21 27.15 14.59
C PHE A 15 -15.68 26.91 14.18
N PRO A 16 -15.99 26.87 12.87
CA PRO A 16 -17.33 26.55 12.40
C PRO A 16 -17.73 25.13 12.80
N LYS A 17 -18.90 25.00 13.44
CA LYS A 17 -19.49 23.72 13.80
C LYS A 17 -19.96 23.02 12.53
N PHE A 18 -19.30 21.92 12.15
CA PHE A 18 -19.82 21.03 11.11
C PHE A 18 -21.04 20.29 11.66
N HIS A 19 -22.22 20.67 11.19
CA HIS A 19 -23.43 19.88 11.41
C HIS A 19 -23.32 18.60 10.59
N LYS A 20 -23.12 17.46 11.27
CA LYS A 20 -23.37 16.13 10.68
C LYS A 20 -24.83 16.10 10.21
N LYS A 21 -25.07 16.16 8.90
CA LYS A 21 -26.35 15.74 8.32
C LYS A 21 -26.41 14.22 8.41
N THR A 22 -27.03 13.73 9.46
CA THR A 22 -27.41 12.32 9.58
C THR A 22 -28.48 12.06 8.53
N ARG A 23 -28.15 11.30 7.48
CA ARG A 23 -29.12 10.84 6.49
C ARG A 23 -30.03 9.82 7.18
N ALA A 24 -31.33 10.11 7.22
CA ALA A 24 -32.32 9.18 7.74
C ALA A 24 -32.37 7.91 6.86
N PRO A 25 -32.60 6.72 7.45
CA PRO A 25 -32.80 5.50 6.70
C PRO A 25 -34.12 5.56 5.91
N PRO A 26 -34.17 5.00 4.69
CA PRO A 26 -35.42 4.92 3.93
C PRO A 26 -36.40 3.98 4.64
N SER A 27 -37.62 4.48 4.89
CA SER A 27 -38.74 3.66 5.35
C SER A 27 -39.48 3.02 4.16
N PRO A 28 -40.18 1.89 4.36
CA PRO A 28 -40.58 1.01 3.28
C PRO A 28 -42.01 1.24 2.76
N THR A 29 -42.16 0.96 1.46
CA THR A 29 -43.33 0.42 0.71
C THR A 29 -44.43 1.32 0.13
N ALA A 30 -44.90 0.83 -1.03
CA ALA A 30 -46.10 1.14 -1.84
C ALA A 30 -45.88 2.26 -2.89
N GLU A 31 -46.20 2.12 -4.19
CA GLU A 31 -47.08 1.22 -4.94
C GLU A 31 -46.50 0.91 -6.33
N VAL A 32 -46.87 -0.25 -6.88
CA VAL A 32 -46.51 -0.74 -8.21
C VAL A 32 -47.50 -0.16 -9.23
N GLU A 33 -47.03 0.69 -10.13
CA GLU A 33 -47.76 1.06 -11.35
C GLU A 33 -47.25 0.23 -12.53
N SER A 34 -48.17 -0.54 -13.10
CA SER A 34 -48.00 -1.45 -14.23
C SER A 34 -47.83 -0.71 -15.55
N VAL A 35 -46.76 -1.00 -16.30
CA VAL A 35 -46.58 -0.58 -17.70
C VAL A 35 -46.59 -1.83 -18.60
N PRO A 36 -47.26 -1.81 -19.77
CA PRO A 36 -47.54 -3.02 -20.55
C PRO A 36 -46.36 -3.47 -21.43
N LEU A 37 -46.24 -4.78 -21.64
CA LEU A 37 -45.34 -5.41 -22.62
C LEU A 37 -45.78 -5.12 -24.06
N PRO A 38 -44.84 -4.98 -25.01
CA PRO A 38 -45.12 -5.14 -26.43
C PRO A 38 -44.92 -6.60 -26.91
N GLU A 39 -45.59 -6.85 -28.03
CA GLU A 39 -46.06 -8.13 -28.56
C GLU A 39 -45.00 -9.09 -29.12
N ARG A 40 -45.40 -10.37 -29.11
CA ARG A 40 -44.80 -11.53 -29.76
C ARG A 40 -44.93 -11.43 -31.27
N VAL A 41 -43.83 -11.58 -32.01
CA VAL A 41 -43.85 -11.99 -33.44
C VAL A 41 -43.27 -13.40 -33.56
N THR A 42 -44.02 -14.27 -34.22
CA THR A 42 -43.73 -15.68 -34.48
C THR A 42 -42.92 -15.91 -35.75
N ALA A 43 -41.94 -16.83 -35.63
CA ALA A 43 -41.47 -17.85 -36.58
C ALA A 43 -40.83 -17.47 -37.94
N SER A 44 -39.60 -17.96 -38.14
CA SER A 44 -39.22 -18.75 -39.33
C SER A 44 -37.90 -19.51 -39.09
N SER A 45 -37.77 -20.63 -39.80
CA SER A 45 -36.92 -21.82 -39.70
C SER A 45 -35.45 -21.73 -40.15
N SER A 46 -34.61 -22.57 -39.50
CA SER A 46 -33.43 -23.42 -39.90
C SER A 46 -32.64 -23.15 -41.21
N PRO A 47 -31.34 -23.57 -41.37
CA PRO A 47 -30.70 -24.76 -40.79
C PRO A 47 -29.25 -24.63 -40.24
N THR A 48 -28.84 -25.68 -39.54
CA THR A 48 -27.50 -26.01 -39.00
C THR A 48 -26.40 -26.05 -40.08
N PRO A 49 -25.12 -25.86 -39.70
CA PRO A 49 -24.22 -27.03 -39.69
C PRO A 49 -23.33 -27.14 -38.45
N GLU A 50 -22.84 -28.36 -38.30
CA GLU A 50 -22.11 -28.98 -37.21
C GLU A 50 -20.71 -28.39 -36.94
N GLY A 51 -20.26 -28.59 -35.71
CA GLY A 51 -18.86 -28.93 -35.46
C GLY A 51 -18.03 -27.87 -34.73
N GLN A 52 -18.17 -27.80 -33.39
CA GLN A 52 -17.05 -27.55 -32.48
C GLN A 52 -17.49 -27.78 -31.02
N SER A 53 -16.86 -28.76 -30.37
CA SER A 53 -17.04 -29.08 -28.96
C SER A 53 -16.54 -27.92 -28.07
N PRO A 54 -17.33 -27.40 -27.13
CA PRO A 54 -16.81 -26.49 -26.12
C PRO A 54 -16.11 -27.30 -25.03
N VAL A 55 -14.83 -27.00 -24.82
CA VAL A 55 -14.06 -27.43 -23.66
C VAL A 55 -14.72 -26.81 -22.41
N ASN A 56 -15.32 -27.66 -21.59
CA ASN A 56 -15.88 -27.28 -20.29
C ASN A 56 -14.74 -26.87 -19.34
N HIS A 57 -14.38 -25.59 -19.30
CA HIS A 57 -13.73 -24.98 -18.14
C HIS A 57 -14.80 -24.55 -17.15
N SER A 58 -15.42 -25.52 -16.48
CA SER A 58 -16.20 -25.28 -15.27
C SER A 58 -15.55 -26.06 -14.12
N LEU A 59 -14.41 -25.55 -13.64
CA LEU A 59 -13.91 -25.89 -12.31
C LEU A 59 -14.66 -25.01 -11.31
N LEU A 60 -15.92 -25.36 -11.07
CA LEU A 60 -16.60 -24.95 -9.85
C LEU A 60 -15.82 -25.59 -8.70
N ALA A 61 -15.07 -24.77 -7.98
CA ALA A 61 -14.47 -25.14 -6.71
C ALA A 61 -15.55 -25.82 -5.86
N SER A 62 -15.30 -27.07 -5.48
CA SER A 62 -16.15 -27.73 -4.49
C SER A 62 -16.12 -26.88 -3.23
N PRO A 63 -17.25 -26.64 -2.54
CA PRO A 63 -17.24 -25.85 -1.32
C PRO A 63 -16.41 -26.59 -0.28
N SER A 64 -15.16 -26.14 -0.10
CA SER A 64 -14.28 -26.58 0.96
C SER A 64 -15.02 -26.44 2.29
N ARG A 65 -15.12 -27.55 3.04
CA ARG A 65 -15.86 -27.61 4.30
C ARG A 65 -15.33 -26.51 5.23
N PRO A 66 -16.18 -25.59 5.72
CA PRO A 66 -15.72 -24.56 6.65
C PRO A 66 -15.18 -25.23 7.92
N ILE A 67 -13.98 -24.84 8.33
CA ILE A 67 -13.31 -25.31 9.55
C ILE A 67 -14.24 -24.99 10.73
N ARG A 68 -14.63 -26.02 11.49
CA ARG A 68 -15.50 -25.84 12.66
C ARG A 68 -14.69 -25.35 13.85
N PRO A 69 -15.30 -24.60 14.79
CA PRO A 69 -14.67 -24.30 16.06
C PRO A 69 -14.26 -25.61 16.76
N GLY A 70 -12.95 -25.82 16.94
CA GLY A 70 -12.38 -27.02 17.56
C GLY A 70 -11.70 -28.01 16.61
N ASP A 71 -11.81 -27.83 15.29
CA ASP A 71 -10.99 -28.60 14.34
C ASP A 71 -9.51 -28.21 14.53
N PRO A 72 -8.57 -29.18 14.56
CA PRO A 72 -7.15 -28.87 14.64
C PRO A 72 -6.76 -28.01 13.43
N ILE A 73 -6.12 -26.87 13.67
CA ILE A 73 -5.64 -25.97 12.62
C ILE A 73 -4.80 -26.82 11.65
N PRO A 74 -5.16 -26.89 10.36
CA PRO A 74 -4.42 -27.71 9.42
C PRO A 74 -2.96 -27.24 9.40
N VAL A 75 -2.04 -28.15 9.70
CA VAL A 75 -0.61 -27.85 9.60
C VAL A 75 -0.30 -27.61 8.13
N LEU A 76 0.08 -26.37 7.78
CA LEU A 76 0.50 -26.03 6.43
C LEU A 76 1.73 -26.86 6.05
N LYS A 77 1.60 -27.62 4.97
CA LYS A 77 2.66 -28.46 4.43
C LYS A 77 2.85 -28.12 2.97
N LYS A 78 4.10 -28.16 2.51
CA LYS A 78 4.39 -28.16 1.07
C LYS A 78 3.73 -29.38 0.42
N ASN A 79 3.16 -29.19 -0.76
CA ASN A 79 2.55 -30.26 -1.57
C ASN A 79 3.06 -30.25 -3.03
N ARG A 80 3.98 -29.34 -3.37
CA ARG A 80 4.79 -29.38 -4.59
C ARG A 80 6.22 -29.77 -4.29
N PHE A 81 6.89 -30.39 -5.26
CA PHE A 81 8.23 -30.95 -5.13
C PHE A 81 9.12 -30.50 -6.30
N GLY A 82 10.42 -30.38 -6.05
CA GLY A 82 11.40 -29.89 -7.03
C GLY A 82 11.76 -28.42 -6.80
N THR A 83 12.38 -27.81 -7.82
CA THR A 83 12.72 -26.39 -7.83
C THR A 83 11.46 -25.56 -8.15
N PRO A 84 11.09 -24.58 -7.30
CA PRO A 84 9.97 -23.69 -7.60
C PRO A 84 10.20 -22.91 -8.89
N PRO A 85 9.19 -22.71 -9.75
CA PRO A 85 9.25 -21.78 -10.87
C PRO A 85 9.61 -20.36 -10.42
N ASP A 86 10.17 -19.56 -11.32
CA ASP A 86 10.45 -18.14 -11.04
C ASP A 86 9.19 -17.39 -10.61
N VAL A 87 8.09 -17.66 -11.31
CA VAL A 87 6.74 -17.18 -11.02
C VAL A 87 5.77 -18.36 -11.06
N CYS A 88 4.99 -18.56 -9.99
CA CYS A 88 3.96 -19.61 -9.90
C CYS A 88 2.59 -19.09 -10.36
N GLY A 89 1.58 -19.96 -10.50
CA GLY A 89 0.23 -19.52 -10.86
C GLY A 89 -0.38 -18.54 -9.85
N PRO A 90 -1.40 -17.75 -10.23
CA PRO A 90 -1.82 -16.57 -9.47
C PRO A 90 -2.26 -16.84 -8.02
N TRP A 91 -2.75 -18.04 -7.72
CA TRP A 91 -3.18 -18.47 -6.39
C TRP A 91 -2.24 -19.49 -5.74
N GLU A 92 -1.16 -19.85 -6.43
CA GLU A 92 -0.16 -20.77 -5.91
C GLU A 92 0.82 -20.03 -4.98
N GLY A 93 1.34 -20.74 -3.99
CA GLY A 93 2.41 -20.26 -3.13
C GLY A 93 3.75 -20.78 -3.61
N LYS A 94 4.53 -19.96 -4.32
CA LYS A 94 5.99 -20.15 -4.39
C LYS A 94 6.55 -20.24 -2.98
N VAL A 95 6.05 -19.35 -2.12
CA VAL A 95 6.17 -19.43 -0.67
C VAL A 95 4.81 -19.24 -0.01
N ALA A 96 4.65 -19.85 1.17
CA ALA A 96 3.45 -19.71 1.98
C ALA A 96 3.77 -19.72 3.48
N THR A 97 2.91 -19.09 4.27
CA THR A 97 2.94 -19.16 5.73
C THR A 97 1.52 -19.10 6.29
N ILE A 98 1.28 -19.77 7.43
CA ILE A 98 0.11 -19.46 8.29
C ILE A 98 0.42 -18.20 9.12
N GLY A 99 1.72 -17.93 9.33
CA GLY A 99 2.20 -16.76 10.03
C GLY A 99 1.50 -16.61 11.38
N SER A 100 1.12 -15.37 11.67
CA SER A 100 0.36 -15.04 12.87
C SER A 100 -1.17 -15.09 12.65
N LEU A 101 -1.65 -15.31 11.42
CA LEU A 101 -3.06 -15.17 11.03
C LEU A 101 -3.86 -16.45 11.29
N ASN A 102 -4.74 -16.43 12.29
CA ASN A 102 -5.57 -17.59 12.62
C ASN A 102 -6.53 -17.95 11.48
N GLY A 103 -6.41 -19.18 10.96
CA GLY A 103 -7.34 -19.74 9.97
C GLY A 103 -7.12 -19.27 8.53
N PHE A 104 -6.11 -18.42 8.29
CA PHE A 104 -5.71 -17.96 6.97
C PHE A 104 -4.27 -18.39 6.69
N LEU A 105 -3.95 -18.53 5.41
CA LEU A 105 -2.59 -18.61 4.93
C LEU A 105 -2.31 -17.42 4.01
N VAL A 106 -1.05 -16.99 4.02
CA VAL A 106 -0.52 -15.99 3.11
C VAL A 106 0.36 -16.71 2.10
N THR A 107 0.14 -16.46 0.81
CA THR A 107 0.95 -17.02 -0.29
C THR A 107 1.48 -15.92 -1.18
N SER A 108 2.71 -16.09 -1.67
CA SER A 108 3.20 -15.31 -2.80
C SER A 108 3.58 -16.23 -3.96
N PRO A 109 3.12 -15.95 -5.19
CA PRO A 109 3.58 -16.62 -6.39
C PRO A 109 4.81 -15.94 -7.03
N THR A 110 5.08 -14.68 -6.69
CA THR A 110 6.07 -13.83 -7.37
C THR A 110 7.29 -13.50 -6.52
N ARG A 111 7.20 -13.59 -5.19
CA ARG A 111 8.32 -13.34 -4.26
C ARG A 111 8.75 -14.63 -3.54
N GLU A 112 9.97 -14.61 -3.00
CA GLU A 112 10.55 -15.74 -2.26
C GLU A 112 10.44 -15.61 -0.73
N TYR A 113 9.72 -14.58 -0.29
CA TYR A 113 9.50 -14.28 1.12
C TYR A 113 8.06 -13.87 1.38
N ILE A 114 7.65 -13.93 2.65
CA ILE A 114 6.38 -13.40 3.11
C ILE A 114 6.65 -12.28 4.11
N PRO A 115 6.33 -11.01 3.82
CA PRO A 115 6.44 -9.93 4.77
C PRO A 115 5.42 -10.14 5.88
N ARG A 116 5.73 -9.64 7.08
CA ARG A 116 4.76 -9.63 8.17
C ARG A 116 3.51 -8.85 7.78
N TYR A 117 2.34 -9.39 8.10
CA TYR A 117 1.07 -8.76 7.76
C TYR A 117 0.79 -7.54 8.67
N PRO A 118 0.52 -6.33 8.12
CA PRO A 118 0.24 -5.14 8.90
C PRO A 118 -1.15 -5.24 9.56
N ARG A 119 -1.18 -5.62 10.83
CA ARG A 119 -2.43 -5.79 11.59
C ARG A 119 -3.02 -4.45 11.97
N GLU A 120 -4.34 -4.33 11.92
CA GLU A 120 -5.00 -3.13 12.44
C GLU A 120 -4.63 -2.92 13.92
N VAL A 121 -4.15 -1.73 14.25
CA VAL A 121 -3.79 -1.28 15.59
C VAL A 121 -4.56 0.00 15.91
N GLU A 122 -4.87 0.22 17.20
CA GLU A 122 -5.52 1.45 17.64
C GLU A 122 -4.63 2.69 17.47
N VAL A 123 -3.32 2.51 17.63
CA VAL A 123 -2.33 3.58 17.56
C VAL A 123 -1.14 3.11 16.72
N ILE A 124 -0.85 3.85 15.65
CA ILE A 124 0.37 3.68 14.87
C ILE A 124 1.51 4.38 15.60
N GLN A 125 2.56 3.62 15.91
CA GLN A 125 3.74 4.12 16.61
C GLN A 125 4.79 4.62 15.62
N THR A 126 5.33 5.81 15.86
CA THR A 126 6.52 6.32 15.17
C THR A 126 7.76 5.81 15.89
N TYR A 127 8.73 5.32 15.13
CA TYR A 127 9.99 4.75 15.62
C TYR A 127 11.13 5.79 15.60
N GLU A 128 12.30 5.45 16.15
CA GLU A 128 13.50 6.32 16.22
C GLU A 128 13.93 6.88 14.84
N ASP A 129 13.61 6.19 13.75
CA ASP A 129 13.90 6.57 12.37
C ASP A 129 12.82 7.46 11.73
N GLY A 130 11.74 7.75 12.44
CA GLY A 130 10.60 8.53 11.96
C GLY A 130 9.59 7.75 11.12
N PHE A 131 9.78 6.44 10.95
CA PHE A 131 8.87 5.55 10.22
C PHE A 131 7.91 4.81 11.17
N TRP A 132 6.99 4.05 10.58
CA TRP A 132 5.90 3.37 11.29
C TRP A 132 6.01 1.85 11.36
N GLY A 133 7.22 1.31 11.18
CA GLY A 133 7.45 -0.14 11.16
C GLY A 133 6.61 -0.85 10.09
N GLU A 134 5.78 -1.82 10.49
CA GLU A 134 4.91 -2.61 9.59
C GLU A 134 3.83 -1.75 8.91
N HIS A 135 3.50 -0.60 9.49
CA HIS A 135 2.54 0.35 8.94
C HIS A 135 3.18 1.36 7.98
N GLU A 136 4.47 1.20 7.69
CA GLU A 136 5.16 2.08 6.76
C GLU A 136 4.83 1.75 5.31
N TYR A 137 3.79 2.38 4.76
CA TYR A 137 3.34 2.09 3.40
C TYR A 137 4.39 2.34 2.31
N SER A 138 5.35 3.24 2.56
CA SER A 138 6.38 3.57 1.56
C SER A 138 7.48 2.52 1.43
N ARG A 139 7.52 1.53 2.34
CA ARG A 139 8.60 0.53 2.41
C ARG A 139 8.12 -0.87 2.73
N HIS A 140 6.89 -1.00 3.22
CA HIS A 140 6.30 -2.27 3.64
C HIS A 140 4.95 -2.49 2.95
N PRO A 141 4.68 -3.70 2.42
CA PRO A 141 3.44 -3.99 1.74
C PRO A 141 2.22 -3.76 2.63
N GLN A 142 1.23 -3.04 2.11
CA GLN A 142 -0.03 -2.77 2.80
C GLN A 142 -1.17 -3.61 2.22
N LEU A 143 -2.30 -3.65 2.93
CA LEU A 143 -3.52 -4.21 2.38
C LEU A 143 -3.96 -3.40 1.15
N TYR A 144 -4.30 -4.11 0.08
CA TYR A 144 -4.77 -3.50 -1.16
C TYR A 144 -6.02 -2.66 -0.93
N VAL A 145 -5.99 -1.44 -1.48
CA VAL A 145 -7.12 -0.52 -1.59
C VAL A 145 -7.10 0.00 -3.02
N GLU A 146 -8.20 -0.17 -3.75
CA GLU A 146 -8.29 0.10 -5.19
C GLU A 146 -7.89 1.54 -5.54
N GLU A 147 -8.37 2.51 -4.77
CA GLU A 147 -8.09 3.93 -4.96
C GLU A 147 -6.64 4.34 -4.65
N MET A 148 -5.85 3.43 -4.07
CA MET A 148 -4.47 3.65 -3.67
C MET A 148 -3.49 2.62 -4.27
N THR A 149 -3.83 2.08 -5.44
CA THR A 149 -2.99 1.10 -6.16
C THR A 149 -1.56 1.61 -6.40
N HIS A 150 -1.37 2.93 -6.55
CA HIS A 150 -0.05 3.54 -6.71
C HIS A 150 0.89 3.32 -5.53
N LEU A 151 0.38 3.10 -4.32
CA LEU A 151 1.22 2.81 -3.14
C LEU A 151 1.95 1.47 -3.27
N ALA A 152 1.32 0.47 -3.88
CA ALA A 152 1.95 -0.81 -4.17
C ALA A 152 3.00 -0.71 -5.28
N CYS A 153 3.00 0.39 -6.04
CA CYS A 153 3.93 0.65 -7.13
C CYS A 153 5.17 1.43 -6.68
N ILE A 154 5.27 1.79 -5.39
CA ILE A 154 6.46 2.42 -4.83
C ILE A 154 7.66 1.49 -5.01
N PRO A 155 8.84 1.97 -5.46
CA PRO A 155 10.04 1.14 -5.59
C PRO A 155 10.35 0.38 -4.30
N ALA A 156 10.73 -0.90 -4.40
CA ALA A 156 11.10 -1.69 -3.23
C ALA A 156 12.55 -1.44 -2.77
N THR A 157 13.41 -1.08 -3.72
CA THR A 157 14.85 -0.93 -3.50
C THR A 157 15.39 0.31 -4.24
N PRO A 158 16.53 0.87 -3.80
CA PRO A 158 17.22 1.93 -4.54
C PRO A 158 18.12 1.39 -5.66
N GLU A 159 18.19 0.07 -5.89
CA GLU A 159 19.26 -0.57 -6.69
C GLU A 159 19.32 -0.10 -8.15
N GLN A 160 18.22 0.43 -8.68
CA GLN A 160 18.13 0.87 -10.08
C GLN A 160 18.36 2.37 -10.27
N ASP A 161 18.41 3.17 -9.19
CA ASP A 161 18.56 4.62 -9.28
C ASP A 161 19.34 5.18 -8.09
N GLU A 162 20.56 5.65 -8.39
CA GLU A 162 21.45 6.31 -7.41
C GLU A 162 20.76 7.45 -6.66
N MET A 163 19.79 8.10 -7.30
CA MET A 163 19.05 9.19 -6.68
C MET A 163 18.23 8.68 -5.51
N LEU A 164 17.59 7.50 -5.63
CA LEU A 164 16.72 6.94 -4.61
C LEU A 164 17.47 6.54 -3.33
N PHE A 165 18.79 6.35 -3.35
CA PHE A 165 19.55 5.92 -2.16
C PHE A 165 19.27 6.77 -0.92
N ASP A 166 19.20 8.09 -1.10
CA ASP A 166 18.93 9.00 0.01
C ASP A 166 17.47 8.92 0.52
N LEU A 167 16.54 8.50 -0.34
CA LEU A 167 15.15 8.23 0.07
C LEU A 167 15.02 6.95 0.89
N PHE A 168 15.89 5.96 0.67
CA PHE A 168 15.92 4.70 1.42
C PHE A 168 16.81 4.76 2.66
N HIS A 169 17.68 5.77 2.80
CA HIS A 169 18.57 5.92 3.94
C HIS A 169 17.79 6.08 5.27
N PRO A 170 18.03 5.23 6.28
CA PRO A 170 17.40 5.39 7.58
C PRO A 170 18.05 6.51 8.39
N LEU A 171 17.22 7.46 8.83
CA LEU A 171 17.67 8.65 9.55
C LEU A 171 17.75 8.37 11.05
N HIS A 172 18.79 8.85 11.72
CA HIS A 172 18.91 8.76 13.17
C HIS A 172 19.40 10.08 13.79
N ALA A 173 18.85 10.43 14.94
CA ALA A 173 19.19 11.66 15.66
C ALA A 173 20.70 11.84 15.90
N SER A 174 21.43 10.78 16.22
CA SER A 174 22.87 10.82 16.50
C SER A 174 23.73 11.09 15.27
N ARG A 175 23.23 10.80 14.06
CA ARG A 175 23.98 10.86 12.81
C ARG A 175 23.52 11.98 11.91
N ASP A 176 22.23 12.25 11.88
CA ASP A 176 21.58 13.05 10.84
C ASP A 176 21.01 14.36 11.36
N TRP A 177 21.00 14.58 12.67
CA TRP A 177 20.54 15.81 13.29
C TRP A 177 21.69 16.53 13.99
N THR A 178 21.65 17.86 14.01
CA THR A 178 22.58 18.67 14.80
C THR A 178 21.82 19.77 15.53
N GLU A 179 22.17 19.98 16.79
CA GLU A 179 21.69 21.11 17.56
C GLU A 179 22.18 22.41 16.92
N ASP A 180 21.29 23.39 16.82
CA ASP A 180 21.63 24.74 16.42
C ASP A 180 22.04 25.50 17.68
N ARG A 181 23.31 25.90 17.75
CA ARG A 181 23.87 26.60 18.91
C ARG A 181 23.73 28.11 18.82
N ASP A 182 23.28 28.62 17.68
CA ASP A 182 23.12 30.05 17.43
C ASP A 182 21.74 30.54 17.88
N ILE A 183 20.82 29.62 18.23
CA ILE A 183 19.50 29.92 18.77
C ILE A 183 19.52 29.95 20.31
N ALA A 184 18.75 30.88 20.89
CA ALA A 184 18.67 31.07 22.33
C ALA A 184 18.02 29.90 23.12
N VAL A 185 17.49 28.90 22.42
CA VAL A 185 16.76 27.76 23.01
C VAL A 185 17.52 26.48 22.75
N HIS A 186 18.02 25.86 23.83
CA HIS A 186 18.71 24.57 23.77
C HIS A 186 17.79 23.42 23.36
N GLY A 187 18.40 22.39 22.77
CA GLY A 187 17.72 21.15 22.34
C GLY A 187 16.96 21.27 21.02
N LEU A 188 17.09 22.41 20.33
CA LEU A 188 16.50 22.63 19.01
C LEU A 188 17.59 22.64 17.95
N GLY A 189 17.26 22.13 16.78
CA GLY A 189 18.23 21.96 15.72
C GLY A 189 17.59 21.47 14.43
N LEU A 190 18.43 21.07 13.50
CA LEU A 190 18.00 20.71 12.14
C LEU A 190 18.67 19.42 11.69
N ILE A 191 18.06 18.78 10.70
CA ILE A 191 18.72 17.72 9.93
C ILE A 191 19.97 18.28 9.28
N LYS A 192 21.08 17.53 9.21
CA LYS A 192 22.35 17.99 8.63
C LYS A 192 22.15 18.51 7.21
N ARG A 193 22.86 19.59 6.89
CA ARG A 193 22.69 20.34 5.63
C ARG A 193 22.78 19.46 4.38
N GLU A 194 23.72 18.51 4.33
CA GLU A 194 23.88 17.66 3.15
C GLU A 194 22.68 16.73 2.93
N MET A 195 22.16 16.14 4.01
CA MET A 195 20.92 15.35 3.94
C MET A 195 19.73 16.21 3.53
N ARG A 196 19.58 17.42 4.09
CA ARG A 196 18.50 18.34 3.68
C ARG A 196 18.56 18.70 2.20
N LYS A 197 19.76 19.01 1.69
CA LYS A 197 19.96 19.30 0.27
C LYS A 197 19.58 18.09 -0.57
N SER A 198 20.01 16.90 -0.19
CA SER A 198 19.75 15.73 -1.02
C SER A 198 18.26 15.40 -1.10
N LEU A 199 17.56 15.41 0.04
CA LEU A 199 16.12 15.21 0.09
C LEU A 199 15.34 16.32 -0.65
N ALA A 200 15.81 17.57 -0.60
CA ALA A 200 15.18 18.69 -1.31
C ALA A 200 15.32 18.61 -2.85
N ARG A 201 16.29 17.85 -3.38
CA ARG A 201 16.45 17.69 -4.84
C ARG A 201 15.21 17.03 -5.46
N PHE A 202 14.57 16.12 -4.73
CA PHE A 202 13.37 15.42 -5.19
C PHE A 202 12.19 16.35 -5.46
N GLU A 203 12.03 17.39 -4.64
CA GLU A 203 11.00 18.41 -4.87
C GLU A 203 11.16 19.08 -6.24
N ALA A 204 12.41 19.43 -6.61
CA ALA A 204 12.71 20.08 -7.88
C ALA A 204 12.46 19.14 -9.08
N ILE A 205 12.80 17.86 -8.94
CA ILE A 205 12.62 16.85 -9.99
C ILE A 205 11.14 16.55 -10.19
N SER A 206 10.41 16.26 -9.11
CA SER A 206 8.98 15.96 -9.18
C SER A 206 8.16 17.15 -9.71
N ALA A 207 8.61 18.38 -9.49
CA ALA A 207 7.96 19.56 -10.05
C ALA A 207 8.18 19.75 -11.56
N ALA A 208 9.25 19.17 -12.13
CA ALA A 208 9.57 19.26 -13.54
C ALA A 208 8.85 18.20 -14.39
N ASP A 209 8.38 17.11 -13.77
CA ASP A 209 7.66 16.04 -14.45
C ASP A 209 6.19 16.45 -14.71
N ALA A 210 5.90 16.79 -15.97
CA ALA A 210 4.63 17.38 -16.38
C ALA A 210 3.44 16.40 -16.41
N SER A 211 3.63 15.14 -16.01
CA SER A 211 2.59 14.10 -16.02
C SER A 211 1.68 14.05 -14.79
N THR A 212 1.81 14.98 -13.83
CA THR A 212 1.08 14.84 -12.57
C THR A 212 -0.43 15.08 -12.70
N SER A 213 -1.19 14.03 -12.41
CA SER A 213 -2.61 14.11 -12.06
C SER A 213 -2.87 15.11 -10.93
N ARG A 214 -4.14 15.49 -10.70
CA ARG A 214 -4.52 16.36 -9.57
C ARG A 214 -3.95 15.88 -8.22
N TYR A 215 -3.86 14.55 -8.04
CA TYR A 215 -3.30 13.96 -6.83
C TYR A 215 -1.77 14.13 -6.75
N GLY A 216 -1.06 13.94 -7.86
CA GLY A 216 0.37 14.21 -7.91
C GLY A 216 0.71 15.68 -7.60
N SER A 217 -0.05 16.63 -8.13
CA SER A 217 0.11 18.05 -7.79
C SER A 217 -0.11 18.33 -6.29
N PHE A 218 -1.03 17.60 -5.65
CA PHE A 218 -1.25 17.67 -4.22
C PHE A 218 -0.06 17.12 -3.43
N LEU A 219 0.50 15.98 -3.84
CA LEU A 219 1.70 15.40 -3.22
C LEU A 219 2.92 16.33 -3.35
N ILE A 220 3.15 16.95 -4.52
CA ILE A 220 4.22 17.93 -4.72
C ILE A 220 4.06 19.12 -3.77
N MET A 221 2.83 19.63 -3.61
CA MET A 221 2.57 20.71 -2.66
C MET A 221 2.89 20.29 -1.21
N LEU A 222 2.53 19.08 -0.79
CA LEU A 222 2.88 18.56 0.54
C LEU A 222 4.38 18.39 0.70
N LEU A 223 5.07 17.89 -0.34
CA LEU A 223 6.52 17.70 -0.34
C LEU A 223 7.24 19.04 -0.13
N ARG A 224 6.82 20.09 -0.84
CA ARG A 224 7.32 21.47 -0.63
C ARG A 224 7.19 21.93 0.81
N GLN A 225 5.99 21.78 1.39
CA GLN A 225 5.73 22.20 2.76
C GLN A 225 6.59 21.41 3.77
N ALA A 226 6.81 20.11 3.53
CA ALA A 226 7.66 19.28 4.37
C ALA A 226 9.14 19.68 4.25
N VAL A 227 9.63 19.95 3.03
CA VAL A 227 11.00 20.43 2.77
C VAL A 227 11.24 21.81 3.40
N ASP A 228 10.29 22.74 3.26
CA ASP A 228 10.37 24.05 3.91
C ASP A 228 10.48 23.91 5.43
N ARG A 229 9.62 23.07 6.03
CA ARG A 229 9.66 22.80 7.47
C ARG A 229 11.01 22.19 7.89
N MET A 230 11.54 21.24 7.12
CA MET A 230 12.83 20.63 7.36
C MET A 230 13.98 21.65 7.30
N ASN A 231 13.90 22.63 6.40
CA ASN A 231 14.95 23.62 6.16
C ASN A 231 14.94 24.78 7.15
N TYR A 232 13.76 25.24 7.56
CA TYR A 232 13.62 26.53 8.24
C TYR A 232 13.08 26.44 9.67
N LEU A 233 12.59 25.29 10.11
CA LEU A 233 11.99 25.17 11.45
C LEU A 233 12.83 24.26 12.37
N PRO A 234 13.77 24.83 13.15
CA PRO A 234 14.47 24.11 14.19
C PRO A 234 13.50 23.39 15.11
N SER A 235 13.80 22.14 15.43
CA SER A 235 12.96 21.27 16.26
C SER A 235 13.83 20.31 17.05
N VAL A 236 13.23 19.69 18.07
CA VAL A 236 13.86 18.55 18.77
C VAL A 236 14.14 17.41 17.78
N ALA A 237 15.19 16.64 18.03
CA ALA A 237 15.69 15.64 17.09
C ALA A 237 14.61 14.68 16.57
N THR A 238 13.76 14.12 17.45
CA THR A 238 12.68 13.20 17.07
C THR A 238 11.71 13.80 16.06
N ARG A 239 11.35 15.08 16.24
CA ARG A 239 10.45 15.79 15.32
C ARG A 239 11.14 16.11 14.00
N SER A 240 12.41 16.50 14.01
CA SER A 240 13.18 16.76 12.80
C SER A 240 13.34 15.48 11.96
N ILE A 241 13.61 14.35 12.61
CA ILE A 241 13.72 13.03 11.96
C ILE A 241 12.37 12.63 11.35
N ALA A 242 11.26 12.75 12.09
CA ALA A 242 9.93 12.44 11.57
C ALA A 242 9.53 13.32 10.36
N VAL A 243 9.91 14.60 10.36
CA VAL A 243 9.67 15.49 9.20
C VAL A 243 10.50 15.05 7.99
N ALA A 244 11.77 14.69 8.17
CA ALA A 244 12.60 14.21 7.06
C ALA A 244 12.16 12.83 6.54
N ALA A 245 11.75 11.91 7.42
CA ALA A 245 11.11 10.67 7.01
C ALA A 245 9.81 10.92 6.21
N HIS A 246 9.06 11.98 6.55
CA HIS A 246 7.89 12.38 5.75
C HIS A 246 8.26 12.90 4.37
N VAL A 247 9.36 13.64 4.22
CA VAL A 247 9.91 14.03 2.91
C VAL A 247 10.26 12.79 2.10
N GLN A 248 10.95 11.82 2.69
CA GLN A 248 11.30 10.55 2.03
C GLN A 248 10.04 9.81 1.55
N ARG A 249 9.03 9.71 2.41
CA ARG A 249 7.75 9.05 2.12
C ARG A 249 7.00 9.70 0.95
N LEU A 250 6.88 11.03 0.94
CA LEU A 250 6.19 11.76 -0.14
C LEU A 250 6.92 11.63 -1.48
N ALA A 251 8.26 11.66 -1.46
CA ALA A 251 9.06 11.47 -2.67
C ALA A 251 8.90 10.04 -3.22
N LEU A 252 8.98 9.01 -2.36
CA LEU A 252 8.75 7.62 -2.77
C LEU A 252 7.33 7.38 -3.29
N GLU A 253 6.33 8.03 -2.70
CA GLU A 253 4.96 7.95 -3.19
C GLU A 253 4.77 8.58 -4.57
N LEU A 254 5.48 9.68 -4.86
CA LEU A 254 5.52 10.27 -6.20
C LEU A 254 6.14 9.30 -7.22
N GLU A 255 7.23 8.61 -6.88
CA GLU A 255 7.81 7.56 -7.72
C GLU A 255 6.84 6.39 -7.95
N GLY A 256 6.10 6.00 -6.90
CA GLY A 256 5.05 5.00 -7.02
C GLY A 256 3.91 5.44 -7.94
N LEU A 257 3.51 6.70 -7.86
CA LEU A 257 2.51 7.29 -8.77
C LEU A 257 3.00 7.32 -10.22
N THR A 258 4.26 7.69 -10.44
CA THR A 258 4.89 7.67 -11.77
C THR A 258 4.91 6.24 -12.33
N THR A 259 5.37 5.26 -11.55
CA THR A 259 5.37 3.84 -11.93
C THR A 259 3.96 3.35 -12.23
N TYR A 260 2.98 3.77 -11.44
CA TYR A 260 1.58 3.41 -11.66
C TYR A 260 1.08 3.95 -13.00
N LEU A 261 1.26 5.24 -13.27
CA LEU A 261 0.74 5.90 -14.47
C LEU A 261 1.46 5.47 -15.75
N GLN A 262 2.77 5.27 -15.69
CA GLN A 262 3.60 5.02 -16.87
C GLN A 262 3.77 3.53 -17.20
N VAL A 263 3.64 2.63 -16.20
CA VAL A 263 3.88 1.20 -16.39
C VAL A 263 2.64 0.39 -16.07
N VAL A 264 2.12 0.49 -14.84
CA VAL A 264 1.06 -0.41 -14.38
C VAL A 264 -0.26 -0.15 -15.09
N LEU A 265 -0.70 1.11 -15.20
CA LEU A 265 -1.96 1.46 -15.86
C LEU A 265 -1.97 1.03 -17.34
N PRO A 266 -0.92 1.30 -18.15
CA PRO A 266 -0.82 0.73 -19.50
C PRO A 266 -0.86 -0.79 -19.54
N ARG A 267 -0.23 -1.50 -18.58
CA ARG A 267 -0.31 -2.97 -18.50
C ARG A 267 -1.73 -3.44 -18.15
N ILE A 268 -2.45 -2.72 -17.29
CA ILE A 268 -3.85 -3.01 -16.96
C ILE A 268 -4.73 -2.89 -18.21
N GLU A 269 -4.55 -1.83 -19.00
CA GLU A 269 -5.33 -1.57 -20.22
C GLU A 269 -4.95 -2.50 -21.38
N SER A 270 -3.70 -2.98 -21.41
CA SER A 270 -3.22 -3.97 -22.37
C SER A 270 -3.79 -5.37 -22.10
N SER A 271 -3.94 -6.17 -23.16
CA SER A 271 -4.28 -7.60 -23.08
C SER A 271 -3.06 -8.51 -22.90
N GLU A 272 -1.84 -7.95 -22.95
CA GLU A 272 -0.60 -8.70 -22.79
C GLU A 272 -0.42 -9.25 -21.37
N ASP A 273 0.34 -10.35 -21.25
CA ASP A 273 0.69 -10.97 -19.98
C ASP A 273 2.12 -10.61 -19.59
N PHE A 274 2.25 -9.93 -18.44
CA PHE A 274 3.50 -9.48 -17.83
C PHE A 274 3.81 -10.26 -16.53
N SER A 275 3.16 -11.40 -16.29
CA SER A 275 3.37 -12.25 -15.11
C SER A 275 4.83 -12.64 -14.87
N HIS A 276 5.60 -12.84 -15.93
CA HIS A 276 7.04 -13.12 -15.86
C HIS A 276 7.93 -11.87 -15.81
N SER A 277 7.35 -10.68 -15.95
CA SER A 277 8.02 -9.38 -15.92
C SER A 277 7.67 -8.63 -14.63
N VAL A 278 7.94 -9.28 -13.49
CA VAL A 278 7.60 -8.78 -12.14
C VAL A 278 8.36 -7.49 -11.85
N LEU A 279 7.63 -6.46 -11.44
CA LEU A 279 8.17 -5.16 -11.08
C LEU A 279 8.88 -5.22 -9.72
N ASP A 280 9.98 -4.48 -9.58
CA ASP A 280 10.66 -4.32 -8.29
C ASP A 280 10.04 -3.20 -7.44
N VAL A 281 8.77 -3.42 -7.09
CA VAL A 281 7.98 -2.50 -6.27
C VAL A 281 7.55 -3.17 -4.98
N VAL A 282 7.08 -2.37 -4.01
CA VAL A 282 6.64 -2.80 -2.69
C VAL A 282 5.58 -3.91 -2.80
N GLY A 283 4.60 -3.75 -3.68
CA GLY A 283 3.49 -4.68 -3.81
C GLY A 283 2.46 -4.54 -2.69
N GLY A 284 1.66 -5.59 -2.46
CA GLY A 284 0.55 -5.50 -1.51
C GLY A 284 -0.10 -6.83 -1.14
N PHE A 285 -0.83 -6.80 -0.03
CA PHE A 285 -1.64 -7.92 0.44
C PHE A 285 -3.02 -7.89 -0.22
N ILE A 286 -3.46 -9.00 -0.79
CA ILE A 286 -4.72 -9.09 -1.55
C ILE A 286 -5.64 -10.11 -0.90
N ARG A 287 -6.93 -9.80 -0.81
CA ARG A 287 -7.99 -10.73 -0.36
C ARG A 287 -8.91 -11.20 -1.49
N GLU A 288 -8.93 -10.49 -2.61
CA GLU A 288 -9.89 -10.70 -3.69
C GLU A 288 -9.30 -11.45 -4.87
N GLY A 289 -10.03 -12.45 -5.38
CA GLY A 289 -9.55 -13.34 -6.43
C GLY A 289 -9.36 -12.64 -7.79
N ALA A 290 -10.24 -11.73 -8.17
CA ALA A 290 -10.14 -11.00 -9.44
C ALA A 290 -8.93 -10.07 -9.46
N VAL A 291 -8.72 -9.32 -8.38
CA VAL A 291 -7.54 -8.44 -8.20
C VAL A 291 -6.24 -9.25 -8.28
N THR A 292 -6.23 -10.44 -7.67
CA THR A 292 -5.09 -11.37 -7.71
C THR A 292 -4.70 -11.72 -9.14
N GLN A 293 -5.65 -12.08 -10.00
CA GLN A 293 -5.37 -12.37 -11.41
C GLN A 293 -4.82 -11.15 -12.15
N THR A 294 -5.41 -9.97 -11.92
CA THR A 294 -4.96 -8.73 -12.55
C THR A 294 -3.52 -8.41 -12.16
N TRP A 295 -3.22 -8.41 -10.86
CA TRP A 295 -1.87 -8.11 -10.34
C TRP A 295 -0.83 -9.12 -10.80
N HIS A 296 -1.21 -10.39 -10.88
CA HIS A 296 -0.40 -11.43 -11.50
C HIS A 296 -0.07 -11.08 -12.94
N ARG A 297 -1.10 -10.84 -13.77
CA ARG A 297 -0.93 -10.53 -15.19
C ARG A 297 -0.11 -9.27 -15.40
N VAL A 298 -0.27 -8.23 -14.59
CA VAL A 298 0.47 -6.96 -14.78
C VAL A 298 1.86 -6.98 -14.13
N GLY A 299 2.22 -8.06 -13.43
CA GLY A 299 3.53 -8.24 -12.82
C GLY A 299 3.76 -7.39 -11.57
N ILE A 300 2.73 -7.05 -10.79
CA ILE A 300 2.94 -6.43 -9.47
C ILE A 300 3.19 -7.57 -8.46
N PRO A 301 4.19 -7.46 -7.56
CA PRO A 301 4.35 -8.45 -6.49
C PRO A 301 3.20 -8.38 -5.48
N TYR A 302 2.76 -9.54 -4.99
CA TYR A 302 1.66 -9.59 -4.02
C TYR A 302 1.70 -10.81 -3.11
N TRP A 303 0.88 -10.71 -2.07
CA TRP A 303 0.67 -11.71 -1.04
C TRP A 303 -0.83 -11.94 -0.85
N VAL A 304 -1.33 -13.11 -1.26
CA VAL A 304 -2.75 -13.44 -1.17
C VAL A 304 -3.08 -13.98 0.21
N LEU A 305 -4.08 -13.39 0.86
CA LEU A 305 -4.71 -13.94 2.04
C LEU A 305 -5.84 -14.86 1.59
N GLN A 306 -5.70 -16.15 1.87
CA GLN A 306 -6.70 -17.14 1.53
C GLN A 306 -6.97 -18.10 2.70
N PRO A 307 -8.17 -18.68 2.81
CA PRO A 307 -8.46 -19.68 3.82
C PRO A 307 -7.49 -20.85 3.75
N VAL A 308 -7.19 -21.46 4.90
CA VAL A 308 -6.36 -22.66 4.90
C VAL A 308 -7.08 -23.79 4.16
N SER A 309 -6.48 -24.26 3.07
CA SER A 309 -6.99 -25.37 2.26
C SER A 309 -5.84 -26.27 1.82
N SER A 310 -6.10 -27.58 1.76
CA SER A 310 -5.17 -28.57 1.22
C SER A 310 -4.99 -28.48 -0.30
N GLU A 311 -5.87 -27.74 -0.97
CA GLU A 311 -5.89 -27.57 -2.43
C GLU A 311 -4.92 -26.51 -2.92
N VAL A 312 -4.46 -25.62 -2.03
CA VAL A 312 -3.47 -24.59 -2.38
C VAL A 312 -2.15 -25.25 -2.71
N ALA A 313 -1.65 -25.05 -3.93
CA ALA A 313 -0.32 -25.51 -4.32
C ALA A 313 0.74 -24.68 -3.58
N VAL A 314 1.57 -25.35 -2.79
CA VAL A 314 2.62 -24.73 -1.97
C VAL A 314 3.95 -25.43 -2.24
N TRP A 315 4.92 -24.65 -2.71
CA TRP A 315 6.28 -25.10 -2.97
C TRP A 315 7.16 -25.06 -1.71
N ARG A 316 7.09 -23.97 -0.95
CA ARG A 316 7.87 -23.77 0.28
C ARG A 316 7.01 -23.17 1.38
N VAL A 317 7.18 -23.69 2.60
CA VAL A 317 6.63 -23.08 3.81
C VAL A 317 7.75 -22.26 4.45
N VAL A 318 7.49 -20.98 4.70
CA VAL A 318 8.47 -20.03 5.26
C VAL A 318 7.93 -19.37 6.52
N GLN A 319 8.83 -18.78 7.30
CA GLN A 319 8.43 -17.85 8.36
C GLN A 319 8.11 -16.48 7.75
N GLU A 320 7.33 -15.68 8.47
CA GLU A 320 7.19 -14.27 8.12
C GLU A 320 8.56 -13.60 8.26
N ASP A 321 8.98 -12.91 7.21
CA ASP A 321 10.17 -12.07 7.23
C ASP A 321 9.93 -10.93 8.21
N ALA A 322 10.99 -10.64 8.99
CA ALA A 322 11.03 -9.46 9.83
C ALA A 322 10.94 -8.20 8.96
N LEU A 323 10.67 -7.06 9.60
CA LEU A 323 10.85 -5.77 8.94
C LEU A 323 12.24 -5.71 8.29
N PRO A 324 12.36 -5.07 7.11
CA PRO A 324 13.65 -4.86 6.48
C PRO A 324 14.67 -4.32 7.50
N PHE A 325 15.90 -4.85 7.48
CA PHE A 325 16.88 -4.60 8.54
C PHE A 325 17.26 -3.12 8.72
N TRP A 326 16.96 -2.29 7.72
CA TRP A 326 17.19 -0.85 7.74
C TRP A 326 16.04 -0.05 8.38
N LEU A 327 14.90 -0.66 8.69
CA LEU A 327 13.87 -0.01 9.51
C LEU A 327 14.16 -0.21 10.99
N SER A 328 13.94 0.84 11.78
CA SER A 328 14.10 0.78 13.22
C SER A 328 13.08 -0.19 13.84
N THR A 329 13.56 -1.02 14.76
CA THR A 329 12.70 -1.81 15.65
C THR A 329 12.55 -1.14 17.01
N ARG A 330 13.10 0.06 17.19
CA ARG A 330 13.06 0.83 18.43
C ARG A 330 12.06 1.99 18.32
N PRO A 331 11.07 2.03 19.23
CA PRO A 331 10.08 3.09 19.24
C PRO A 331 10.64 4.46 19.58
#